data_AF-A0A1T1H750-F1
#
_entry.id   AF-A0A1T1H750-F1
#
_cell.length_a   1.000
_cell.length_b   1.000
_cell.length_c   1.000
_cell.angle_alpha   90.00
_cell.angle_beta   90.00
_cell.angle_gamma   90.00
#
_symmetry.space_group_name_H-M   'P 1'
#
loop_
_entity.id
_entity.type
_entity.pdbx_description
1 polymer ?
#
loop_
_entity_poly.entity_id
_entity_poly.type
_entity_poly.pdbx_seq_one_letter_code
_entity_poly.pdbx_strand_id
1 'polypeptide(L)'
;MKQALKIKLADHSEFTQAWFAFIKLGYQWGGNCTEPCTAPYLYTYEDGRILADYFDVEGADLSSPNSAFGHFNAHENKEITLAELKITAFGREEAVFIGIDADYKYYSVDADGDAWYTKNEPHLSERGDFWGKDISMKEAPNFNLHSDWKQSLIKRNSVEEEVDDLEVSTQ
;
A
#
# COMPACT_ATOMS: atom_id res chain seq x y z
N MET A 1 -14.20 -5.42 -13.53
CA MET A 1 -15.18 -5.96 -12.56
C MET A 1 -14.58 -5.81 -11.18
N LYS A 2 -15.36 -5.38 -10.18
CA LYS A 2 -14.89 -5.28 -8.79
C LYS A 2 -14.78 -6.67 -8.19
N GLN A 3 -13.98 -6.82 -7.14
CA GLN A 3 -13.71 -8.08 -6.47
C GLN A 3 -14.17 -7.98 -5.01
N ALA A 4 -14.65 -9.10 -4.47
CA ALA A 4 -14.94 -9.22 -3.06
C ALA A 4 -13.65 -9.57 -2.29
N LEU A 5 -12.97 -8.55 -1.75
CA LEU A 5 -11.69 -8.70 -1.05
C LEU A 5 -11.84 -8.39 0.45
N LYS A 6 -10.94 -8.93 1.26
CA LYS A 6 -10.69 -8.53 2.65
C LYS A 6 -9.21 -8.28 2.86
N ILE A 7 -8.86 -7.30 3.68
CA ILE A 7 -7.47 -6.97 4.03
C ILE A 7 -7.36 -6.69 5.52
N LYS A 8 -6.29 -7.21 6.13
CA LYS A 8 -5.86 -6.89 7.48
C LYS A 8 -4.71 -5.88 7.41
N LEU A 9 -4.78 -4.86 8.25
CA LEU A 9 -3.88 -3.71 8.26
C LEU A 9 -3.25 -3.59 9.65
N ALA A 10 -1.94 -3.41 9.69
CA ALA A 10 -1.17 -3.37 10.93
C ALA A 10 -1.34 -2.05 11.69
N ASP A 11 -1.48 -0.95 10.95
CA ASP A 11 -1.51 0.41 11.52
C ASP A 11 -2.22 1.42 10.61
N HIS A 12 -2.24 2.69 11.05
CA HIS A 12 -2.87 3.79 10.32
C HIS A 12 -2.19 4.12 8.98
N SER A 13 -0.88 3.88 8.85
CA SER A 13 -0.17 4.08 7.58
C SER A 13 -0.64 3.07 6.54
N GLU A 14 -0.70 1.79 6.92
CA GLU A 14 -1.23 0.75 6.04
C GLU A 14 -2.68 1.01 5.67
N PHE A 15 -3.51 1.44 6.62
CA PHE A 15 -4.89 1.85 6.34
C PHE A 15 -4.97 2.93 5.28
N THR A 16 -4.19 4.01 5.42
CA THR A 16 -4.20 5.13 4.48
C THR A 16 -3.78 4.69 3.08
N GLN A 17 -2.75 3.84 2.99
CA GLN A 17 -2.30 3.26 1.72
C GLN A 17 -3.37 2.36 1.08
N ALA A 18 -4.02 1.49 1.86
CA ALA A 18 -5.07 0.61 1.38
C ALA A 18 -6.30 1.40 0.92
N TRP A 19 -6.71 2.40 1.69
CA TRP A 19 -7.83 3.29 1.36
C TRP A 19 -7.59 3.97 0.01
N PHE A 20 -6.44 4.63 -0.15
CA PHE A 20 -6.07 5.29 -1.41
C PHE A 20 -6.05 4.33 -2.59
N ALA A 21 -5.51 3.11 -2.41
CA ALA A 21 -5.51 2.08 -3.44
C ALA A 21 -6.94 1.65 -3.84
N PHE A 22 -7.85 1.45 -2.88
CA PHE A 22 -9.23 1.12 -3.18
C PHE A 22 -9.97 2.27 -3.88
N ILE A 23 -9.77 3.52 -3.46
CA ILE A 23 -10.33 4.69 -4.15
C ILE A 23 -9.79 4.79 -5.59
N LYS A 24 -8.49 4.59 -5.83
CA LYS A 24 -7.90 4.58 -7.19
C LYS A 24 -8.50 3.49 -8.06
N LEU A 25 -8.80 2.33 -7.48
CA LEU A 25 -9.50 1.24 -8.17
C LEU A 25 -10.98 1.56 -8.41
N GLY A 26 -11.52 2.64 -7.84
CA GLY A 26 -12.87 3.17 -7.98
C GLY A 26 -13.89 2.60 -6.99
N TYR A 27 -13.43 2.02 -5.86
CA TYR A 27 -14.34 1.64 -4.80
C TYR A 27 -14.78 2.89 -4.02
N GLN A 28 -15.90 2.80 -3.31
CA GLN A 28 -16.44 3.91 -2.53
C GLN A 28 -16.95 3.43 -1.18
N TRP A 29 -16.93 4.31 -0.19
CA TRP A 29 -17.47 3.99 1.14
C TRP A 29 -18.96 3.62 1.05
N GLY A 30 -19.32 2.47 1.60
CA GLY A 30 -20.68 1.93 1.59
C GLY A 30 -21.37 1.93 2.95
N GLY A 31 -20.73 2.46 3.99
CA GLY A 31 -21.30 2.51 5.34
C GLY A 31 -22.30 3.65 5.51
N ASN A 32 -23.16 3.51 6.53
CA ASN A 32 -24.18 4.52 6.85
C ASN A 32 -23.67 5.68 7.72
N CYS A 33 -22.36 5.74 7.97
CA CYS A 33 -21.68 6.75 8.77
C CYS A 33 -20.59 7.43 7.95
N THR A 34 -19.88 8.39 8.55
CA THR A 34 -18.66 8.95 7.95
C THR A 34 -17.66 7.86 7.64
N GLU A 35 -16.91 8.01 6.55
CA GLU A 35 -15.79 7.12 6.24
C GLU A 35 -14.80 7.02 7.40
N PRO A 36 -14.21 5.83 7.62
CA PRO A 36 -13.27 5.62 8.72
C PRO A 36 -11.97 6.41 8.50
N CYS A 37 -11.43 7.02 9.54
CA CYS A 37 -10.07 7.57 9.51
C CYS A 37 -9.00 6.49 9.76
N THR A 38 -9.40 5.35 10.35
CA THR A 38 -8.56 4.17 10.56
C THR A 38 -9.43 2.96 10.83
N ALA A 39 -8.99 1.78 10.39
CA ALA A 39 -9.59 0.50 10.69
C ALA A 39 -8.56 -0.63 10.48
N PRO A 40 -8.51 -1.65 11.35
CA PRO A 40 -7.64 -2.80 11.16
C PRO A 40 -8.11 -3.73 10.03
N TYR A 41 -9.40 -3.70 9.66
CA TYR A 41 -9.96 -4.58 8.63
C TYR A 41 -10.83 -3.80 7.66
N LEU A 42 -10.57 -3.99 6.36
CA LEU A 42 -11.39 -3.47 5.27
C LEU A 42 -11.91 -4.61 4.42
N TYR A 43 -13.14 -4.43 3.92
CA TYR A 43 -13.83 -5.37 3.06
C TYR A 43 -14.34 -4.63 1.83
N THR A 44 -14.21 -5.24 0.67
CA THR A 44 -14.77 -4.74 -0.58
C THR A 44 -15.78 -5.72 -1.15
N TYR A 45 -16.71 -5.21 -1.95
CA TYR A 45 -17.78 -6.02 -2.55
C TYR A 45 -17.85 -5.79 -4.07
N GLU A 46 -18.47 -6.73 -4.78
CA GLU A 46 -18.59 -6.70 -6.24
C GLU A 46 -19.39 -5.50 -6.77
N ASP A 47 -20.23 -4.90 -5.92
CA ASP A 47 -20.95 -3.66 -6.20
C ASP A 47 -20.12 -2.39 -6.02
N GLY A 48 -18.84 -2.52 -5.65
CA GLY A 48 -17.90 -1.41 -5.51
C GLY A 48 -17.90 -0.74 -4.14
N ARG A 49 -18.62 -1.28 -3.15
CA ARG A 49 -18.58 -0.76 -1.77
C ARG A 49 -17.33 -1.18 -1.00
N ILE A 50 -16.89 -0.31 -0.10
CA ILE A 50 -15.95 -0.59 0.98
C ILE A 50 -16.72 -0.55 2.30
N LEU A 51 -16.50 -1.55 3.16
CA LEU A 51 -16.92 -1.56 4.57
C LEU A 51 -15.70 -1.81 5.46
N ALA A 52 -15.84 -1.53 6.76
CA ALA A 52 -14.76 -1.65 7.72
C ALA A 52 -15.25 -2.29 9.01
N ASP A 53 -14.39 -3.11 9.63
CA ASP A 53 -14.50 -3.43 11.05
C ASP A 53 -13.44 -2.66 11.82
N TYR A 54 -13.84 -2.13 12.97
CA TYR A 54 -12.98 -1.36 13.85
C TYR A 54 -12.21 -2.28 14.82
N PHE A 55 -11.63 -1.70 15.85
CA PHE A 55 -10.81 -2.42 16.82
C PHE A 55 -11.65 -3.31 17.74
N ASP A 56 -11.12 -4.50 18.01
CA ASP A 56 -11.57 -5.30 19.13
C ASP A 56 -11.32 -4.55 20.44
N VAL A 57 -12.29 -4.63 21.36
CA VAL A 57 -12.10 -4.14 22.72
C VAL A 57 -11.06 -4.99 23.45
N GLU A 58 -10.37 -4.40 24.41
CA GLU A 58 -9.39 -5.14 25.22
C GLU A 58 -10.06 -6.35 25.92
N GLY A 59 -9.46 -7.53 25.75
CA GLY A 59 -10.00 -8.78 26.30
C GLY A 59 -11.14 -9.41 25.48
N ALA A 60 -11.42 -8.92 24.28
CA ALA A 60 -12.39 -9.56 23.37
C ALA A 60 -12.03 -11.03 23.10
N ASP A 61 -13.05 -11.88 22.99
CA ASP A 61 -12.89 -13.25 22.51
C ASP A 61 -12.66 -13.23 21.00
N LEU A 62 -11.39 -13.27 20.62
CA LEU A 62 -10.92 -13.25 19.23
C LEU A 62 -11.32 -14.50 18.42
N SER A 63 -11.81 -15.56 19.08
CA SER A 63 -12.33 -16.75 18.39
C SER A 63 -13.80 -16.59 17.97
N SER A 64 -14.51 -15.62 18.56
CA SER A 64 -15.90 -15.35 18.26
C SER A 64 -16.05 -14.62 16.92
N PRO A 65 -16.95 -15.05 16.03
CA PRO A 65 -17.23 -14.33 14.77
C PRO A 65 -17.85 -12.94 14.98
N ASN A 66 -18.19 -12.58 16.23
CA ASN A 66 -18.68 -11.25 16.59
C ASN A 66 -17.56 -10.30 17.04
N SER A 67 -16.32 -10.78 17.20
CA SER A 67 -15.13 -9.93 17.33
C SER A 67 -14.70 -9.46 15.95
N ALA A 68 -14.02 -8.32 15.84
CA ALA A 68 -13.53 -7.81 14.56
C ALA A 68 -12.53 -8.79 13.93
N PHE A 69 -11.57 -9.31 14.71
CA PHE A 69 -10.63 -10.32 14.23
C PHE A 69 -11.30 -11.65 13.88
N GLY A 70 -12.24 -12.11 14.70
CA GLY A 70 -12.96 -13.36 14.43
C GLY A 70 -13.86 -13.25 13.21
N HIS A 71 -14.53 -12.10 13.02
CA HIS A 71 -15.28 -11.79 11.81
C HIS A 71 -14.36 -11.81 10.58
N PHE A 72 -13.22 -11.12 10.63
CA PHE A 72 -12.23 -11.14 9.55
C PHE A 72 -11.80 -12.57 9.16
N ASN A 73 -11.49 -13.41 10.15
CA ASN A 73 -11.09 -14.80 9.91
C ASN A 73 -12.20 -15.65 9.30
N ALA A 74 -13.45 -15.44 9.72
CA ALA A 74 -14.61 -16.17 9.23
C ALA A 74 -15.16 -15.63 7.89
N HIS A 75 -14.83 -14.40 7.51
CA HIS A 75 -15.39 -13.76 6.31
C HIS A 75 -14.92 -14.46 5.03
N GLU A 76 -15.86 -14.70 4.11
CA GLU A 76 -15.64 -15.43 2.84
C GLU A 76 -14.87 -14.67 1.76
N ASN A 77 -14.70 -13.35 1.93
CA ASN A 77 -14.01 -12.53 0.94
C ASN A 77 -12.56 -12.98 0.79
N LYS A 78 -12.05 -12.89 -0.44
CA LYS A 78 -10.67 -13.28 -0.72
C LYS A 78 -9.71 -12.35 0.03
N GLU A 79 -8.83 -12.92 0.82
CA GLU A 79 -7.78 -12.15 1.48
C GLU A 79 -6.76 -11.64 0.47
N ILE A 80 -6.38 -10.37 0.60
CA ILE A 80 -5.35 -9.71 -0.20
C ILE A 80 -4.34 -9.03 0.73
N THR A 81 -3.07 -9.10 0.38
CA THR A 81 -2.02 -8.33 1.07
C THR A 81 -2.01 -6.88 0.61
N LEU A 82 -1.48 -5.97 1.44
CA LEU A 82 -1.31 -4.58 1.05
C LEU A 82 -0.43 -4.43 -0.21
N ALA A 83 0.61 -5.25 -0.33
CA ALA A 83 1.47 -5.28 -1.51
C ALA A 83 0.70 -5.61 -2.80
N GLU A 84 -0.09 -6.68 -2.80
CA GLU A 84 -0.90 -7.09 -3.96
C GLU A 84 -1.94 -6.03 -4.33
N LEU A 85 -2.57 -5.41 -3.32
CA LEU A 85 -3.53 -4.33 -3.52
C LEU A 85 -2.88 -3.13 -4.20
N LYS A 86 -1.71 -2.68 -3.71
CA LYS A 86 -0.96 -1.57 -4.31
C LYS A 86 -0.56 -1.85 -5.75
N ILE A 87 -0.04 -3.06 -6.03
CA ILE A 87 0.33 -3.46 -7.39
C ILE A 87 -0.89 -3.44 -8.32
N THR A 88 -2.04 -3.89 -7.83
CA THR A 88 -3.29 -3.88 -8.60
C THR A 88 -3.76 -2.47 -8.91
N ALA A 89 -3.60 -1.52 -7.98
CA ALA A 89 -4.07 -0.15 -8.11
C ALA A 89 -3.13 0.76 -8.92
N PHE A 90 -1.81 0.63 -8.74
CA PHE A 90 -0.81 1.57 -9.25
C PHE A 90 0.16 0.95 -10.26
N GLY A 91 0.12 -0.37 -10.45
CA GLY A 91 1.15 -1.10 -11.19
C GLY A 91 2.36 -1.40 -10.32
N ARG A 92 3.25 -2.27 -10.81
CA ARG A 92 4.36 -2.82 -10.01
C ARG A 92 5.39 -1.78 -9.59
N GLU A 93 5.78 -0.89 -10.50
CA GLU A 93 6.83 0.09 -10.25
C GLU A 93 6.36 1.20 -9.30
N GLU A 94 5.17 1.75 -9.49
CA GLU A 94 4.66 2.83 -8.63
C GLU A 94 4.22 2.33 -7.25
N ALA A 95 3.78 1.06 -7.15
CA ALA A 95 3.34 0.46 -5.88
C ALA A 95 4.42 0.50 -4.78
N VAL A 96 5.71 0.47 -5.14
CA VAL A 96 6.81 0.52 -4.15
C VAL A 96 6.89 1.89 -3.46
N PHE A 97 6.30 2.93 -4.04
CA PHE A 97 6.40 4.31 -3.54
C PHE A 97 5.17 4.80 -2.78
N ILE A 98 4.09 4.04 -2.74
CA ILE A 98 2.87 4.44 -2.02
C ILE A 98 3.13 4.42 -0.51
N GLY A 99 2.80 5.53 0.17
CA GLY A 99 3.06 5.73 1.59
C GLY A 99 4.49 6.15 1.94
N ILE A 100 5.32 6.43 0.92
CA ILE A 100 6.69 6.91 1.09
C ILE A 100 6.73 8.42 0.80
N ASP A 101 7.47 9.19 1.61
CA ASP A 101 7.61 10.63 1.42
C ASP A 101 8.02 10.98 -0.01
N ALA A 102 7.43 12.05 -0.55
CA ALA A 102 7.58 12.49 -1.95
C ALA A 102 9.04 12.76 -2.36
N ASP A 103 9.90 13.06 -1.38
CA ASP A 103 11.31 13.36 -1.57
C ASP A 103 12.17 12.13 -1.89
N TYR A 104 11.72 10.92 -1.54
CA TYR A 104 12.35 9.66 -1.96
C TYR A 104 11.94 9.32 -3.40
N LYS A 105 12.86 9.54 -4.35
CA LYS A 105 12.56 9.44 -5.78
C LYS A 105 13.01 8.13 -6.42
N TYR A 106 13.76 7.31 -5.70
CA TYR A 106 14.34 6.09 -6.24
C TYR A 106 14.18 4.94 -5.26
N TYR A 107 14.00 3.74 -5.83
CA TYR A 107 13.99 2.47 -5.13
C TYR A 107 15.02 1.57 -5.82
N SER A 108 15.80 0.82 -5.05
CA SER A 108 16.76 -0.14 -5.58
C SER A 108 16.99 -1.28 -4.61
N VAL A 109 17.35 -2.45 -5.13
CA VAL A 109 17.79 -3.62 -4.38
C VAL A 109 19.27 -3.85 -4.66
N ASP A 110 20.07 -4.05 -3.62
CA ASP A 110 21.49 -4.33 -3.76
C ASP A 110 21.78 -5.83 -3.98
N ALA A 111 23.07 -6.17 -4.06
CA ALA A 111 23.52 -7.53 -4.35
C ALA A 111 23.21 -8.53 -3.21
N ASP A 112 23.06 -8.04 -1.98
CA ASP A 112 22.74 -8.84 -0.81
C ASP A 112 21.22 -9.05 -0.66
N GLY A 113 20.43 -8.33 -1.46
CA GLY A 113 18.97 -8.39 -1.45
C GLY A 113 18.34 -7.39 -0.50
N ASP A 114 19.11 -6.44 0.04
CA ASP A 114 18.56 -5.35 0.83
C ASP A 114 18.01 -4.28 -0.11
N ALA A 115 16.87 -3.69 0.28
CA ALA A 115 16.16 -2.73 -0.54
C ALA A 115 16.16 -1.34 0.12
N TRP A 116 16.26 -0.31 -0.70
CA TRP A 116 16.50 1.05 -0.25
C TRP A 116 15.69 2.06 -1.03
N TYR A 117 15.14 3.05 -0.34
CA TYR A 117 14.69 4.30 -0.93
C TYR A 117 15.78 5.37 -0.84
N THR A 118 16.01 6.10 -1.93
CA THR A 118 16.92 7.25 -1.97
C THR A 118 16.26 8.50 -2.56
N LYS A 119 16.68 9.67 -2.09
CA LYS A 119 16.24 10.96 -2.62
C LYS A 119 16.94 11.33 -3.93
N ASN A 120 18.20 10.91 -4.05
CA ASN A 120 19.06 11.10 -5.22
C ASN A 120 19.27 9.78 -5.96
N GLU A 121 19.60 9.88 -7.25
CA GLU A 121 19.87 8.70 -8.09
C GLU A 121 21.05 7.92 -7.50
N PRO A 122 20.86 6.63 -7.15
CA PRO A 122 21.93 5.83 -6.58
C PRO A 122 22.98 5.53 -7.66
N HIS A 123 24.25 5.48 -7.26
CA HIS A 123 25.32 5.11 -8.19
C HIS A 123 25.57 3.60 -8.12
N LEU A 124 25.72 2.98 -9.28
CA LEU A 124 26.26 1.62 -9.39
C LEU A 124 27.77 1.68 -9.11
N SER A 125 28.22 1.04 -8.03
CA SER A 125 29.64 0.93 -7.76
C SER A 125 30.33 0.01 -8.78
N GLU A 126 31.66 0.06 -8.87
CA GLU A 126 32.44 -0.89 -9.70
C GLU A 126 32.24 -2.35 -9.28
N ARG A 127 31.78 -2.59 -8.04
CA ARG A 127 31.42 -3.92 -7.53
C ARG A 127 30.01 -4.36 -7.92
N GLY A 128 29.24 -3.47 -8.54
CA GLY A 128 27.85 -3.66 -8.89
C GLY A 128 26.92 -2.92 -7.94
N ASP A 129 27.12 -3.03 -6.63
CA ASP A 129 26.10 -2.63 -5.66
C ASP A 129 25.56 -1.20 -5.86
N PHE A 130 24.25 -1.01 -5.68
CA PHE A 130 23.64 0.32 -5.56
C PHE A 130 24.04 0.93 -4.23
N TRP A 131 25.10 1.75 -4.24
CA TRP A 131 25.51 2.46 -3.05
C TRP A 131 24.80 3.81 -3.01
N GLY A 132 23.95 4.01 -2.00
CA GLY A 132 23.69 5.35 -1.51
C GLY A 132 24.88 5.78 -0.65
N LYS A 133 25.79 6.61 -1.16
CA LYS A 133 26.67 7.41 -0.28
C LYS A 133 25.92 8.63 0.26
N ASP A 134 24.64 8.44 0.56
CA ASP A 134 23.72 9.50 0.92
C ASP A 134 23.17 9.22 2.31
N ILE A 135 23.33 10.18 3.22
CA ILE A 135 22.78 10.10 4.59
C ILE A 135 21.26 10.01 4.60
N SER A 136 20.61 10.19 3.45
CA SER A 136 19.16 10.25 3.31
C SER A 136 18.49 8.91 2.98
N MET A 137 19.21 7.78 2.97
CA MET A 137 18.64 6.46 2.71
C MET A 137 17.58 6.04 3.73
N LYS A 138 16.55 5.33 3.26
CA LYS A 138 15.54 4.67 4.10
C LYS A 138 15.42 3.22 3.67
N GLU A 139 15.41 2.30 4.63
CA GLU A 139 15.20 0.87 4.37
C GLU A 139 13.83 0.67 3.72
N ALA A 140 13.79 -0.18 2.70
CA ALA A 140 12.59 -0.50 1.95
C ALA A 140 12.24 -1.98 2.10
N PRO A 141 10.94 -2.33 2.05
CA PRO A 141 10.55 -3.72 1.83
C PRO A 141 11.11 -4.22 0.50
N ASN A 142 11.68 -5.43 0.50
CA ASN A 142 12.21 -6.03 -0.72
C ASN A 142 11.07 -6.44 -1.66
N PHE A 143 10.88 -5.62 -2.68
CA PHE A 143 9.99 -5.81 -3.82
C PHE A 143 10.77 -6.08 -5.10
N ASN A 144 11.91 -6.78 -5.07
CA ASN A 144 12.70 -6.99 -6.29
C ASN A 144 11.85 -7.66 -7.39
N LEU A 145 11.45 -6.85 -8.39
CA LEU A 145 10.62 -7.27 -9.51
C LEU A 145 11.43 -8.03 -10.57
N HIS A 146 12.76 -8.02 -10.45
CA HIS A 146 13.70 -8.55 -11.41
C HIS A 146 14.51 -9.70 -10.79
N SER A 147 14.84 -10.69 -11.61
CA SER A 147 15.79 -11.74 -11.20
C SER A 147 17.24 -11.23 -11.09
N ASP A 148 17.53 -10.08 -11.69
CA ASP A 148 18.82 -9.40 -11.66
C ASP A 148 18.67 -8.08 -10.91
N TRP A 149 19.31 -7.97 -9.74
CA TRP A 149 19.24 -6.77 -8.90
C TRP A 149 19.80 -5.53 -9.61
N LYS A 150 20.64 -5.68 -10.65
CA LYS A 150 21.13 -4.54 -11.46
C LYS A 150 20.01 -3.83 -12.23
N GLN A 151 18.88 -4.50 -12.41
CA GLN A 151 17.69 -3.97 -13.07
C GLN A 151 16.64 -3.49 -12.05
N SER A 152 16.95 -3.54 -10.76
CA SER A 152 16.01 -3.18 -9.68
C SER A 152 15.83 -1.68 -9.47
N LEU A 153 16.61 -0.83 -10.15
CA LEU A 153 16.48 0.61 -10.03
C LEU A 153 15.16 1.07 -10.64
N ILE A 154 14.26 1.49 -9.77
CA ILE A 154 12.99 2.08 -10.13
C ILE A 154 13.07 3.56 -9.77
N LYS A 155 12.77 4.43 -10.73
CA LYS A 155 12.60 5.87 -10.50
C LYS A 155 11.11 6.15 -10.34
N ARG A 156 10.74 6.82 -9.24
CA ARG A 156 9.37 7.29 -9.01
C ARG A 156 8.96 8.16 -10.19
N ASN A 157 7.80 7.86 -10.77
CA ASN A 157 7.25 8.72 -11.80
C ASN A 157 6.97 10.07 -11.17
N SER A 158 7.50 11.13 -11.76
CA SER A 158 7.15 12.49 -11.32
C SER A 158 5.71 12.71 -11.75
N VAL A 159 4.76 12.47 -10.86
CA VAL A 159 3.39 12.96 -11.05
C VAL A 159 3.43 14.46 -10.76
N GLU A 160 4.14 15.23 -11.60
CA GLU A 160 3.76 16.60 -11.84
C GLU A 160 2.51 16.50 -12.73
N GLU A 161 1.37 16.99 -12.24
CA GLU A 161 0.01 16.89 -12.84
C GLU A 161 -0.79 15.61 -12.49
N GLU A 162 -1.61 15.71 -11.42
CA GLU A 162 -2.99 15.15 -11.34
C GLU A 162 -3.62 15.34 -9.94
N VAL A 163 -3.18 16.34 -9.15
CA VAL A 163 -3.81 16.63 -7.84
C VAL A 163 -4.72 17.87 -7.89
N ASP A 164 -4.63 18.71 -8.94
CA ASP A 164 -5.49 19.90 -9.08
C ASP A 164 -6.92 19.57 -9.58
N ASP A 165 -7.16 18.39 -10.14
CA ASP A 165 -8.47 18.03 -10.72
C ASP A 165 -9.43 17.32 -9.74
N LEU A 166 -9.04 17.07 -8.49
CA LEU A 166 -9.92 16.48 -7.47
C LEU A 166 -10.53 17.50 -6.50
N GLU A 167 -10.12 18.78 -6.53
CA GLU A 167 -10.77 19.83 -5.75
C GLU A 167 -12.01 20.44 -6.42
N VAL A 168 -12.39 20.03 -7.64
CA VAL A 168 -13.55 20.61 -8.36
C VAL A 168 -14.60 19.56 -8.71
N SER A 169 -15.18 18.91 -7.70
CA SER A 169 -16.52 18.32 -7.84
C SER A 169 -17.32 18.44 -6.54
N THR A 170 -17.42 19.66 -6.02
CA THR A 170 -18.55 20.07 -5.18
C THR A 170 -19.39 21.07 -5.96
N GLN A 171 -20.35 20.56 -6.73
CA GLN A 171 -21.55 21.29 -7.14
C GLN A 171 -22.77 20.39 -7.00
#